data_AF-A0A9P1FY48-F1
#
_entry.id   AF-A0A9P1FY48-F1
#
_cell.length_a   1.000
_cell.length_b   1.000
_cell.length_c   1.000
_cell.angle_alpha   90.00
_cell.angle_beta   90.00
_cell.angle_gamma   90.00
#
_symmetry.space_group_name_H-M   'P 1'
#
loop_
_entity.id
_entity.type
_entity.pdbx_description
1 polymer ?
#
loop_
_entity_poly.entity_id
_entity_poly.type
_entity_poly.pdbx_seq_one_letter_code
_entity_poly.pdbx_strand_id
1 'polypeptide(L)'
;MDEGPLDEFQGLKGHLLVEAVFGKYGAGTATIPWLLNGKERAIKPDSTNRPIMESLAEAYADRILTSGLNVDCSGRAWMVFGQNNSLPVHAITFNHRSEAMYRALTRDPESPYVKKALSTGLESVRMLRPDTPDSVRRMLCSMHNQYHEGTGETWLALLDKAEELMEAWDAKNNGPGGSGLTTRHKEYDTCLERFLFKEKQATAWGGSLNFFKSTTILNNYLTKFAVKDEVRRFCNERMNFADFKLVNRPGQNGGLGLW
;
A
#
# COMPACT_ATOMS: atom_id res chain seq x y z
N MET A 1 -0.92 22.53 19.00
CA MET A 1 -1.30 21.38 18.15
C MET A 1 -0.48 21.56 16.90
N ASP A 2 0.53 20.73 16.69
CA ASP A 2 1.26 20.73 15.42
C ASP A 2 0.27 20.33 14.34
N GLU A 3 -0.01 21.26 13.43
CA GLU A 3 -0.68 20.96 12.17
C GLU A 3 0.18 19.93 11.46
N GLY A 4 -0.41 18.77 11.15
CA GLY A 4 0.35 17.68 10.55
C GLY A 4 0.88 18.10 9.18
N PRO A 5 1.95 17.48 8.66
CA PRO A 5 2.48 17.76 7.32
C PRO A 5 1.49 17.47 6.17
N LEU A 6 0.26 17.03 6.48
CA LEU A 6 -0.83 16.84 5.53
C LEU A 6 -1.78 18.03 5.45
N ASP A 7 -1.88 18.85 6.51
CA ASP A 7 -2.80 20.00 6.57
C ASP A 7 -2.36 21.09 5.56
N GLU A 8 -1.06 21.23 5.34
CA GLU A 8 -0.51 22.16 4.34
C GLU A 8 -0.87 21.83 2.89
N PHE A 9 -1.25 20.58 2.61
CA PHE A 9 -1.67 20.15 1.27
C PHE A 9 -3.19 20.08 1.12
N GLN A 10 -3.93 20.57 2.12
CA GLN A 10 -5.38 20.53 2.12
C GLN A 10 -5.95 21.27 0.89
N GLY A 11 -6.85 20.60 0.18
CA GLY A 11 -7.48 21.13 -1.04
C GLY A 11 -6.78 20.75 -2.35
N LEU A 12 -5.53 20.29 -2.31
CA LEU A 12 -4.86 19.75 -3.51
C LEU A 12 -5.26 18.30 -3.75
N LYS A 13 -5.36 17.91 -5.03
CA LYS A 13 -5.73 16.55 -5.45
C LYS A 13 -4.93 16.09 -6.67
N GLY A 14 -4.81 14.78 -6.84
CA GLY A 14 -4.22 14.16 -8.02
C GLY A 14 -2.81 14.66 -8.31
N HIS A 15 -2.54 14.99 -9.57
CA HIS A 15 -1.21 15.43 -10.01
C HIS A 15 -0.71 16.70 -9.30
N LEU A 16 -1.59 17.68 -9.02
CA LEU A 16 -1.20 18.93 -8.35
C LEU A 16 -0.69 18.67 -6.92
N LEU A 17 -1.33 17.74 -6.20
CA LEU A 17 -0.88 17.31 -4.88
C LEU A 17 0.50 16.64 -4.97
N VAL A 18 0.68 15.73 -5.93
CA VAL A 18 1.97 15.05 -6.15
C VAL A 18 3.08 16.07 -6.43
N GLU A 19 2.86 17.03 -7.32
CA GLU A 19 3.87 18.06 -7.62
C GLU A 19 4.18 18.96 -6.43
N ALA A 20 3.17 19.37 -5.64
CA ALA A 20 3.41 20.15 -4.43
C ALA A 20 4.26 19.38 -3.40
N VAL A 21 3.96 18.11 -3.19
CA VAL A 21 4.71 17.25 -2.26
C VAL A 21 6.15 17.06 -2.73
N PHE A 22 6.37 16.73 -4.00
CA PHE A 22 7.72 16.60 -4.55
C PHE A 22 8.45 17.94 -4.69
N GLY A 23 7.74 19.07 -4.77
CA GLY A 23 8.34 20.40 -4.68
C GLY A 23 8.91 20.67 -3.30
N LYS A 24 8.23 20.22 -2.24
CA LYS A 24 8.66 20.45 -0.84
C LYS A 24 9.64 19.40 -0.33
N TYR A 25 9.37 18.13 -0.59
CA TYR A 25 10.09 16.97 -0.04
C TYR A 25 10.92 16.21 -1.08
N GLY A 26 10.85 16.59 -2.36
CA GLY A 26 11.57 15.90 -3.42
C GLY A 26 13.07 16.20 -3.41
N ALA A 27 13.83 15.24 -3.94
CA ALA A 27 15.26 15.31 -4.20
C ALA A 27 15.56 15.16 -5.71
N GLY A 28 14.60 15.56 -6.55
CA GLY A 28 14.71 15.47 -8.02
C GLY A 28 14.36 14.10 -8.59
N THR A 29 14.94 13.79 -9.75
CA THR A 29 14.79 12.51 -10.46
C THR A 29 16.15 11.86 -10.61
N ALA A 30 16.24 10.54 -10.44
CA ALA A 30 17.48 9.80 -10.53
C ALA A 30 17.33 8.51 -11.33
N THR A 31 18.47 8.01 -11.85
CA THR A 31 18.60 6.63 -12.30
C THR A 31 19.25 5.84 -11.19
N ILE A 32 18.57 4.78 -10.74
CA ILE A 32 19.01 3.98 -9.60
C ILE A 32 19.64 2.69 -10.13
N PRO A 33 20.92 2.40 -9.84
CA PRO A 33 21.49 1.11 -10.21
C PRO A 33 20.73 -0.01 -9.49
N TRP A 34 20.69 -1.21 -10.05
CA TRP A 34 20.07 -2.35 -9.35
C TRP A 34 20.95 -2.87 -8.22
N LEU A 35 22.26 -2.84 -8.39
CA LEU A 35 23.23 -3.37 -7.44
C LEU A 35 24.25 -2.31 -7.02
N LEU A 36 24.56 -2.25 -5.73
CA LEU A 36 25.70 -1.53 -5.18
C LEU A 36 26.93 -2.42 -5.32
N ASN A 37 27.97 -1.87 -5.93
CA ASN A 37 29.24 -2.57 -6.15
C ASN A 37 29.06 -3.95 -6.84
N GLY A 38 28.02 -4.09 -7.66
CA GLY A 38 27.68 -5.32 -8.38
C GLY A 38 27.18 -6.49 -7.51
N LYS A 39 26.89 -6.28 -6.22
CA LYS A 39 26.51 -7.38 -5.31
C LYS A 39 25.28 -7.08 -4.46
N GLU A 40 25.25 -5.92 -3.80
CA GLU A 40 24.21 -5.62 -2.82
C GLU A 40 23.00 -4.95 -3.47
N ARG A 41 21.80 -5.20 -2.96
CA ARG A 41 20.59 -4.54 -3.49
C ARG A 41 20.64 -3.03 -3.22
N ALA A 42 20.57 -2.24 -4.29
CA ALA A 42 20.50 -0.79 -4.24
C ALA A 42 19.09 -0.25 -3.96
N ILE A 43 18.07 -1.05 -4.24
CA ILE A 43 16.66 -0.74 -3.97
C ILE A 43 16.16 -1.70 -2.89
N LYS A 44 15.62 -1.16 -1.81
CA LYS A 44 15.02 -1.91 -0.71
C LYS A 44 13.54 -1.55 -0.55
N PRO A 45 12.70 -2.44 -0.04
CA PRO A 45 11.33 -2.08 0.32
C PRO A 45 11.30 -0.95 1.35
N ASP A 46 10.42 0.03 1.16
CA ASP A 46 10.10 1.00 2.20
C ASP A 46 9.05 0.40 3.16
N SER A 47 9.15 0.70 4.45
CA SER A 47 8.23 0.19 5.47
C SER A 47 6.81 0.74 5.35
N THR A 48 6.62 1.83 4.59
CA THR A 48 5.31 2.42 4.32
C THR A 48 4.57 1.74 3.16
N ASN A 49 5.28 0.95 2.35
CA ASN A 49 4.67 0.17 1.28
C ASN A 49 4.21 -1.20 1.81
N ARG A 50 3.28 -1.84 1.11
CA ARG A 50 2.76 -3.15 1.49
C ARG A 50 3.86 -4.21 1.45
N PRO A 51 3.77 -5.28 2.28
CA PRO A 51 4.67 -6.42 2.18
C PRO A 51 4.71 -7.00 0.76
N ILE A 52 5.82 -7.65 0.41
CA ILE A 52 5.93 -8.35 -0.86
C ILE A 52 4.92 -9.50 -0.88
N MET A 53 4.10 -9.53 -1.92
CA MET A 53 3.27 -10.66 -2.30
C MET A 53 4.09 -11.58 -3.20
N GLU A 54 4.40 -12.77 -2.69
CA GLU A 54 5.33 -13.72 -3.31
C GLU A 54 4.87 -14.14 -4.71
N SER A 55 3.59 -14.48 -4.85
CA SER A 55 3.01 -14.90 -6.13
C SER A 55 3.10 -13.81 -7.21
N LEU A 56 2.92 -12.54 -6.83
CA LEU A 56 3.02 -11.40 -7.74
C LEU A 56 4.47 -11.09 -8.12
N ALA A 57 5.39 -11.18 -7.15
CA ALA A 57 6.81 -11.01 -7.40
C ALA A 57 7.35 -12.09 -8.36
N GLU A 58 6.94 -13.35 -8.19
CA GLU A 58 7.29 -14.43 -9.12
C GLU A 58 6.71 -14.21 -10.52
N ALA A 59 5.43 -13.86 -10.63
CA ALA A 59 4.80 -13.58 -11.92
C ALA A 59 5.49 -12.43 -12.67
N TYR A 60 5.92 -11.39 -11.95
CA TYR A 60 6.72 -10.33 -12.55
C TYR A 60 8.13 -10.79 -12.91
N ALA A 61 8.76 -11.66 -12.13
CA ALA A 61 10.09 -12.20 -12.44
C ALA A 61 10.05 -13.00 -13.74
N ASP A 62 9.03 -13.86 -13.92
CA ASP A 62 8.79 -14.59 -15.17
C ASP A 62 8.59 -13.63 -16.34
N ARG A 63 7.84 -12.55 -16.14
CA ARG A 63 7.59 -11.54 -17.18
C ARG A 63 8.86 -10.78 -17.57
N ILE A 64 9.71 -10.44 -16.60
CA ILE A 64 11.02 -9.82 -16.83
C ILE A 64 11.92 -10.75 -17.64
N LEU A 65 11.96 -12.05 -17.31
CA LEU A 65 12.76 -13.03 -18.04
C LEU A 65 12.24 -13.29 -19.46
N THR A 66 10.94 -13.11 -19.69
CA THR A 66 10.31 -13.35 -21.00
C THR A 66 10.35 -12.13 -21.92
N SER A 67 10.11 -10.94 -21.36
CA SER A 67 9.83 -9.71 -22.14
C SER A 67 10.57 -8.46 -21.65
N GLY A 68 11.37 -8.59 -20.60
CA GLY A 68 12.08 -7.48 -19.96
C GLY A 68 11.24 -6.64 -19.01
N LEU A 69 11.93 -5.67 -18.39
CA LEU A 69 11.34 -4.75 -17.44
C LEU A 69 10.71 -3.56 -18.17
N ASN A 70 9.38 -3.55 -18.25
CA ASN A 70 8.62 -2.42 -18.80
C ASN A 70 8.22 -1.45 -17.70
N VAL A 71 8.89 -0.30 -17.65
CA VAL A 71 8.68 0.74 -16.62
C VAL A 71 7.53 1.69 -17.01
N ASP A 72 7.34 1.96 -18.30
CA ASP A 72 6.41 3.00 -18.78
C ASP A 72 4.93 2.70 -18.52
N CYS A 73 4.53 1.43 -18.56
CA CYS A 73 3.13 1.05 -18.35
C CYS A 73 2.68 1.11 -16.87
N SER A 74 3.54 1.51 -15.95
CA SER A 74 3.36 1.24 -14.50
C SER A 74 3.53 2.46 -13.62
N GLY A 75 3.53 3.65 -14.23
CA GLY A 75 3.85 4.89 -13.54
C GLY A 75 5.34 4.98 -13.20
N ARG A 76 5.81 6.20 -12.93
CA ARG A 76 7.19 6.42 -12.50
C ARG A 76 7.38 5.88 -11.09
N ALA A 77 8.46 5.13 -10.86
CA ALA A 77 8.81 4.67 -9.52
C ALA A 77 9.11 5.86 -8.60
N TRP A 78 8.60 5.81 -7.38
CA TRP A 78 8.85 6.80 -6.34
C TRP A 78 9.64 6.13 -5.22
N MET A 79 10.73 6.77 -4.81
CA MET A 79 11.64 6.22 -3.80
C MET A 79 12.13 7.31 -2.86
N VAL A 80 12.61 6.90 -1.69
CA VAL A 80 13.19 7.76 -0.68
C VAL A 80 14.67 7.44 -0.58
N PHE A 81 15.52 8.44 -0.56
CA PHE A 81 16.94 8.19 -0.31
C PHE A 81 17.20 7.62 1.09
N GLY A 82 18.25 6.81 1.21
CA GLY A 82 18.85 6.52 2.51
C GLY A 82 19.44 7.78 3.13
N GLN A 83 19.87 7.68 4.39
CA GLN A 83 20.48 8.79 5.14
C GLN A 83 21.55 9.53 4.30
N ASN A 84 21.62 10.85 4.42
CA ASN A 84 22.53 11.69 3.64
C ASN A 84 22.36 11.60 2.11
N ASN A 85 21.13 11.37 1.63
CA ASN A 85 20.81 11.22 0.21
C ASN A 85 21.57 10.05 -0.45
N SER A 86 21.82 8.96 0.29
CA SER A 86 22.63 7.84 -0.18
C SER A 86 21.80 6.67 -0.70
N LEU A 87 22.48 5.76 -1.39
CA LEU A 87 21.98 4.40 -1.59
C LEU A 87 22.23 3.56 -0.31
N PRO A 88 21.47 2.46 -0.09
CA PRO A 88 20.32 2.03 -0.89
C PRO A 88 19.12 2.99 -0.71
N VAL A 89 18.28 3.07 -1.74
CA VAL A 89 17.01 3.80 -1.71
C VAL A 89 15.87 2.88 -1.28
N HIS A 90 14.80 3.48 -0.76
CA HIS A 90 13.63 2.78 -0.24
C HIS A 90 12.41 3.00 -1.14
N ALA A 91 11.84 1.91 -1.62
CA ALA A 91 10.78 1.87 -2.63
C ALA A 91 9.39 2.09 -2.00
N ILE A 92 8.90 3.33 -2.02
CA ILE A 92 7.52 3.65 -1.60
C ILE A 92 6.49 3.22 -2.65
N THR A 93 6.90 3.09 -3.91
CA THR A 93 6.16 2.38 -4.97
C THR A 93 7.11 1.37 -5.63
N PHE A 94 6.60 0.53 -6.54
CA PHE A 94 7.45 -0.39 -7.33
C PHE A 94 8.13 -1.55 -6.55
N ASN A 95 7.85 -1.73 -5.25
CA ASN A 95 8.46 -2.76 -4.40
C ASN A 95 8.41 -4.20 -4.98
N HIS A 96 7.25 -4.65 -5.48
CA HIS A 96 7.08 -5.98 -6.06
C HIS A 96 7.90 -6.17 -7.33
N ARG A 97 8.00 -5.12 -8.16
CA ARG A 97 8.76 -5.15 -9.40
C ARG A 97 10.26 -5.09 -9.15
N SER A 98 10.68 -4.31 -8.15
CA SER A 98 12.08 -4.33 -7.73
C SER A 98 12.47 -5.70 -7.18
N GLU A 99 11.60 -6.32 -6.36
CA GLU A 99 11.84 -7.68 -5.87
C GLU A 99 11.91 -8.69 -7.03
N ALA A 100 10.96 -8.63 -7.96
CA ALA A 100 10.91 -9.46 -9.15
C ALA A 100 12.18 -9.35 -10.00
N MET A 101 12.74 -8.15 -10.16
CA MET A 101 14.01 -7.96 -10.88
C MET A 101 15.17 -8.66 -10.16
N TYR A 102 15.25 -8.59 -8.83
CA TYR A 102 16.27 -9.31 -8.06
C TYR A 102 16.10 -10.84 -8.12
N ARG A 103 14.86 -11.33 -8.20
CA ARG A 103 14.58 -12.75 -8.40
C ARG A 103 14.94 -13.21 -9.80
N ALA A 104 14.57 -12.44 -10.82
CA ALA A 104 14.97 -12.69 -12.21
C ALA A 104 16.49 -12.75 -12.34
N LEU A 105 17.21 -11.81 -11.70
CA LEU A 105 18.67 -11.81 -11.65
C LEU A 105 19.24 -13.07 -10.99
N THR A 106 18.67 -13.52 -9.88
CA THR A 106 19.12 -14.74 -9.20
C THR A 106 18.84 -15.99 -10.05
N ARG A 107 17.71 -16.02 -10.76
CA ARG A 107 17.25 -17.16 -11.56
C ARG A 107 18.02 -17.31 -12.87
N ASP A 108 18.20 -16.23 -13.59
CA ASP A 108 18.92 -16.21 -14.87
C ASP A 108 19.67 -14.87 -15.04
N PRO A 109 20.88 -14.75 -14.48
CA PRO A 109 21.69 -13.54 -14.61
C PRO A 109 22.19 -13.30 -16.04
N GLU A 110 22.18 -14.34 -16.88
CA GLU A 110 22.66 -14.27 -18.24
C GLU A 110 21.60 -13.80 -19.24
N SER A 111 20.33 -13.78 -18.81
CA SER A 111 19.20 -13.25 -19.57
C SER A 111 19.54 -11.89 -20.19
N PRO A 112 19.33 -11.69 -21.51
CA PRO A 112 19.61 -10.42 -22.16
C PRO A 112 18.79 -9.27 -21.55
N TYR A 113 17.60 -9.56 -21.05
CA TYR A 113 16.75 -8.58 -20.40
C TYR A 113 17.27 -8.16 -19.02
N VAL A 114 17.76 -9.13 -18.24
CA VAL A 114 18.37 -8.86 -16.92
C VAL A 114 19.63 -8.04 -17.12
N LYS A 115 20.52 -8.44 -18.03
CA LYS A 115 21.75 -7.70 -18.36
C LYS A 115 21.47 -6.28 -18.81
N LYS A 116 20.46 -6.08 -19.67
CA LYS A 116 20.03 -4.75 -20.10
C LYS A 116 19.55 -3.92 -18.91
N ALA A 117 18.70 -4.47 -18.05
CA ALA A 117 18.23 -3.75 -16.88
C ALA A 117 19.38 -3.41 -15.91
N LEU A 118 20.33 -4.32 -15.69
CA LEU A 118 21.53 -4.08 -14.88
C LEU A 118 22.39 -2.94 -15.45
N SER A 119 22.54 -2.85 -16.76
CA SER A 119 23.37 -1.82 -17.39
C SER A 119 22.72 -0.44 -17.41
N THR A 120 21.40 -0.36 -17.57
CA THR A 120 20.66 0.92 -17.58
C THR A 120 20.33 1.41 -16.18
N GLY A 121 20.15 0.50 -15.22
CA GLY A 121 19.50 0.81 -13.95
C GLY A 121 17.99 1.04 -14.14
N LEU A 122 17.33 1.43 -13.04
CA LEU A 122 15.95 1.89 -13.04
C LEU A 122 15.94 3.40 -13.29
N GLU A 123 15.51 3.82 -14.47
CA GLU A 123 15.53 5.21 -14.91
C GLU A 123 14.30 5.99 -14.42
N SER A 124 14.42 7.32 -14.42
CA SER A 124 13.31 8.26 -14.15
C SER A 124 12.60 8.06 -12.81
N VAL A 125 13.34 7.65 -11.79
CA VAL A 125 12.82 7.48 -10.42
C VAL A 125 12.66 8.83 -9.76
N ARG A 126 11.45 9.18 -9.31
CA ARG A 126 11.24 10.39 -8.52
C ARG A 126 11.72 10.14 -7.09
N MET A 127 12.60 11.00 -6.63
CA MET A 127 13.26 10.84 -5.33
C MET A 127 12.63 11.76 -4.29
N LEU A 128 12.43 11.24 -3.09
CA LEU A 128 12.11 11.96 -1.88
C LEU A 128 13.37 12.06 -1.01
N ARG A 129 13.48 13.15 -0.25
CA ARG A 129 14.55 13.33 0.73
C ARG A 129 14.40 12.35 1.90
N PRO A 130 15.50 11.97 2.58
CA PRO A 130 15.48 11.03 3.71
C PRO A 130 14.65 11.51 4.90
N ASP A 131 14.47 12.83 5.04
CA ASP A 131 13.69 13.47 6.10
C ASP A 131 12.19 13.56 5.80
N THR A 132 11.73 12.99 4.68
CA THR A 132 10.31 13.02 4.31
C THR A 132 9.46 12.25 5.33
N PRO A 133 8.45 12.87 5.95
CA PRO A 133 7.63 12.22 6.97
C PRO A 133 6.93 10.95 6.49
N ASP A 134 6.82 9.94 7.35
CA ASP A 134 6.11 8.68 7.08
C ASP A 134 4.67 8.89 6.62
N SER A 135 3.97 9.86 7.20
CA SER A 135 2.59 10.19 6.82
C SER A 135 2.49 10.64 5.36
N VAL A 136 3.44 11.44 4.88
CA VAL A 136 3.52 11.88 3.49
C VAL A 136 3.85 10.71 2.57
N ARG A 137 4.81 9.85 2.95
CA ARG A 137 5.17 8.64 2.19
C ARG A 137 3.98 7.68 2.05
N ARG A 138 3.25 7.42 3.13
CA ARG A 138 2.03 6.59 3.13
C ARG A 138 0.94 7.18 2.25
N MET A 139 0.73 8.50 2.30
CA MET A 139 -0.23 9.19 1.43
C MET A 139 0.12 8.98 -0.05
N LEU A 140 1.39 9.23 -0.43
CA LEU A 140 1.85 9.02 -1.81
C LEU A 140 1.70 7.56 -2.25
N CYS A 141 2.12 6.60 -1.42
CA CYS A 141 1.95 5.18 -1.71
C CYS A 141 0.47 4.82 -1.97
N SER A 142 -0.44 5.32 -1.12
CA SER A 142 -1.88 5.10 -1.28
C SER A 142 -2.41 5.68 -2.59
N MET A 143 -2.02 6.92 -2.92
CA MET A 143 -2.40 7.56 -4.18
C MET A 143 -1.91 6.78 -5.41
N HIS A 144 -0.66 6.30 -5.39
CA HIS A 144 -0.11 5.52 -6.48
C HIS A 144 -0.84 4.18 -6.65
N ASN A 145 -1.18 3.51 -5.56
CA ASN A 145 -1.95 2.27 -5.61
C ASN A 145 -3.35 2.51 -6.17
N GLN A 146 -4.03 3.58 -5.76
CA GLN A 146 -5.35 3.95 -6.29
C GLN A 146 -5.33 4.25 -7.79
N TYR A 147 -4.25 4.85 -8.31
CA TYR A 147 -4.10 5.15 -9.73
C TYR A 147 -4.11 3.88 -10.61
N HIS A 148 -3.56 2.77 -10.12
CA HIS A 148 -3.56 1.50 -10.84
C HIS A 148 -4.85 0.69 -10.69
N GLU A 149 -5.95 1.36 -10.32
CA GLU A 149 -7.21 0.74 -9.91
C GLU A 149 -7.02 -0.29 -8.78
N GLY A 150 -5.88 -0.15 -8.09
CA GLY A 150 -5.52 -0.93 -6.94
C GLY A 150 -6.57 -0.74 -5.84
N THR A 151 -6.94 -1.79 -5.11
CA THR A 151 -7.47 -1.54 -3.77
C THR A 151 -6.33 -0.95 -2.97
N GLY A 152 -6.45 0.31 -2.53
CA GLY A 152 -5.47 0.90 -1.63
C GLY A 152 -5.23 0.07 -0.36
N GLU A 153 -6.13 -0.88 -0.05
CA GLU A 153 -6.12 -1.76 1.11
C GLU A 153 -6.47 -3.20 0.71
N THR A 154 -5.67 -4.19 1.15
CA THR A 154 -6.03 -5.60 1.00
C THR A 154 -7.19 -5.96 1.94
N TRP A 155 -7.90 -7.06 1.70
CA TRP A 155 -8.96 -7.49 2.64
C TRP A 155 -8.41 -7.80 4.05
N LEU A 156 -7.13 -8.20 4.14
CA LEU A 156 -6.42 -8.35 5.42
C LEU A 156 -6.15 -7.00 6.08
N ALA A 157 -5.77 -5.97 5.31
CA ALA A 157 -5.64 -4.61 5.82
C ALA A 157 -7.00 -4.07 6.33
N LEU A 158 -8.12 -4.45 5.69
CA LEU A 158 -9.46 -4.15 6.20
C LEU A 158 -9.73 -4.82 7.56
N LEU A 159 -9.25 -6.05 7.78
CA LEU A 159 -9.37 -6.71 9.08
C LEU A 159 -8.61 -5.93 10.16
N ASP A 160 -7.36 -5.57 9.89
CA ASP A 160 -6.51 -4.81 10.82
C ASP A 160 -7.12 -3.44 11.11
N LYS A 161 -7.65 -2.77 10.07
CA LYS A 161 -8.29 -1.47 10.26
C LYS A 161 -9.61 -1.57 11.02
N ALA A 162 -10.39 -2.64 10.81
CA ALA A 162 -11.60 -2.88 11.60
C ALA A 162 -11.26 -3.10 13.09
N GLU A 163 -10.19 -3.82 13.39
CA GLU A 163 -9.68 -4.03 14.75
C GLU A 163 -9.34 -2.70 15.42
N GLU A 164 -8.46 -1.90 14.80
CA GLU A 164 -8.05 -0.58 15.30
C GLU A 164 -9.27 0.34 15.56
N LEU A 165 -10.24 0.35 14.64
CA LEU A 165 -11.45 1.16 14.77
C LEU A 165 -12.35 0.67 15.89
N MET A 166 -12.43 -0.65 16.11
CA MET A 166 -13.22 -1.23 17.20
C MET A 166 -12.57 -1.01 18.56
N GLU A 167 -11.24 -1.08 18.66
CA GLU A 167 -10.50 -0.68 19.87
C GLU A 167 -10.73 0.80 20.19
N ALA A 168 -10.65 1.67 19.18
CA ALA A 168 -10.92 3.10 19.35
C ALA A 168 -12.40 3.37 19.73
N TRP A 169 -13.34 2.59 19.19
CA TRP A 169 -14.74 2.66 19.57
C TRP A 169 -14.96 2.20 21.01
N ASP A 170 -14.33 1.09 21.41
CA ASP A 170 -14.42 0.56 22.78
C ASP A 170 -13.90 1.57 23.79
N ALA A 171 -12.73 2.16 23.53
CA ALA A 171 -12.17 3.22 24.35
C ALA A 171 -13.10 4.44 24.46
N LYS A 172 -13.77 4.82 23.36
CA LYS A 172 -14.74 5.94 23.36
C LYS A 172 -16.03 5.61 24.11
N ASN A 173 -16.57 4.42 23.89
CA ASN A 173 -17.89 4.04 24.40
C ASN A 173 -17.83 3.56 25.86
N ASN A 174 -16.76 2.86 26.25
CA ASN A 174 -16.59 2.27 27.57
C ASN A 174 -15.56 3.02 28.45
N GLY A 175 -14.84 4.00 27.90
CA GLY A 175 -13.91 4.84 28.64
C GLY A 175 -14.60 5.90 29.52
N PRO A 176 -13.80 6.76 30.18
CA PRO A 176 -14.32 7.83 31.04
C PRO A 176 -15.25 8.79 30.30
N GLY A 177 -16.51 8.90 30.75
CA GLY A 177 -17.52 9.72 30.09
C GLY A 177 -18.14 9.08 28.83
N GLY A 178 -17.82 7.81 28.55
CA GLY A 178 -18.44 7.04 27.48
C GLY A 178 -19.90 6.69 27.77
N SER A 179 -20.64 6.34 26.71
CA SER A 179 -22.06 6.03 26.79
C SER A 179 -22.39 4.63 27.33
N GLY A 180 -21.39 3.74 27.44
CA GLY A 180 -21.57 2.36 27.91
C GLY A 180 -22.54 1.53 27.07
N LEU A 181 -22.75 1.91 25.79
CA LEU A 181 -23.74 1.27 24.95
C LEU A 181 -23.32 -0.15 24.63
N THR A 182 -24.23 -1.10 24.84
CA THR A 182 -24.04 -2.48 24.40
C THR A 182 -24.67 -2.68 23.03
N THR A 183 -24.28 -3.75 22.32
CA THR A 183 -24.87 -4.14 21.03
C THR A 183 -26.37 -4.43 21.09
N ARG A 184 -26.94 -4.58 22.31
CA ARG A 184 -28.39 -4.74 22.53
C ARG A 184 -29.14 -3.41 22.59
N HIS A 185 -28.44 -2.29 22.74
CA HIS A 185 -29.05 -0.98 22.79
C HIS A 185 -29.46 -0.52 21.39
N LYS A 186 -30.70 -0.03 21.24
CA LYS A 186 -31.27 0.37 19.93
C LYS A 186 -30.45 1.43 19.18
N GLU A 187 -29.69 2.25 19.91
CA GLU A 187 -28.89 3.35 19.35
C GLU A 187 -27.42 2.97 19.09
N TYR A 188 -27.02 1.75 19.47
CA TYR A 188 -25.62 1.32 19.35
C TYR A 188 -25.14 1.46 17.90
N ASP A 189 -25.92 0.93 16.95
CA ASP A 189 -25.58 0.96 15.53
C ASP A 189 -25.48 2.38 14.99
N THR A 190 -26.41 3.25 15.35
CA THR A 190 -26.41 4.66 14.92
C THR A 190 -25.19 5.40 15.47
N CYS A 191 -24.82 5.16 16.73
CA CYS A 191 -23.66 5.78 17.35
C CYS A 191 -22.35 5.25 16.75
N LEU A 192 -22.26 3.95 16.53
CA LEU A 192 -21.10 3.31 15.88
C LEU A 192 -20.94 3.80 14.44
N GLU A 193 -22.01 3.86 13.66
CA GLU A 193 -21.98 4.34 12.27
C GLU A 193 -21.51 5.80 12.19
N ARG A 194 -22.01 6.67 13.07
CA ARG A 194 -21.54 8.06 13.17
C ARG A 194 -20.06 8.12 13.50
N PHE A 195 -19.61 7.34 14.49
CA PHE A 195 -18.20 7.30 14.85
C PHE A 195 -17.32 6.86 13.67
N LEU A 196 -17.68 5.77 12.99
CA LEU A 196 -16.89 5.23 11.89
C LEU A 196 -16.85 6.18 10.68
N PHE A 197 -18.00 6.60 10.17
CA PHE A 197 -18.06 7.25 8.85
C PHE A 197 -18.03 8.77 8.92
N LYS A 198 -18.45 9.39 10.03
CA LYS A 198 -18.42 10.85 10.19
C LYS A 198 -17.19 11.31 10.95
N GLU A 199 -16.87 10.67 12.07
CA GLU A 199 -15.75 11.10 12.92
C GLU A 199 -14.41 10.53 12.44
N LYS A 200 -14.34 9.22 12.17
CA LYS A 200 -13.12 8.55 11.70
C LYS A 200 -12.96 8.56 10.18
N GLN A 201 -13.97 9.03 9.44
CA GLN A 201 -13.98 9.09 7.98
C GLN A 201 -13.56 7.76 7.33
N ALA A 202 -14.04 6.63 7.86
CA ALA A 202 -13.67 5.29 7.44
C ALA A 202 -14.27 4.92 6.06
N THR A 203 -13.64 5.36 4.97
CA THR A 203 -14.18 5.18 3.61
C THR A 203 -14.01 3.77 3.04
N ALA A 204 -13.17 2.93 3.66
CA ALA A 204 -12.79 1.61 3.15
C ALA A 204 -13.97 0.64 2.95
N TRP A 205 -15.06 0.81 3.71
CA TRP A 205 -16.28 0.00 3.60
C TRP A 205 -17.38 0.63 2.73
N GLY A 206 -17.08 1.70 2.00
CA GLY A 206 -18.06 2.40 1.14
C GLY A 206 -19.27 2.94 1.91
N GLY A 207 -19.12 3.23 3.21
CA GLY A 207 -20.20 3.68 4.08
C GLY A 207 -21.17 2.58 4.55
N SER A 208 -20.88 1.29 4.30
CA SER A 208 -21.75 0.19 4.71
C SER A 208 -21.39 -0.33 6.11
N LEU A 209 -22.21 -0.02 7.11
CA LEU A 209 -22.05 -0.55 8.47
C LEU A 209 -22.11 -2.09 8.50
N ASN A 210 -22.99 -2.69 7.67
CA ASN A 210 -23.11 -4.14 7.58
C ASN A 210 -21.80 -4.77 7.08
N PHE A 211 -21.17 -4.17 6.07
CA PHE A 211 -19.90 -4.66 5.56
C PHE A 211 -18.81 -4.57 6.63
N PHE A 212 -18.72 -3.44 7.34
CA PHE A 212 -17.80 -3.26 8.46
C PHE A 212 -18.00 -4.32 9.57
N LYS A 213 -19.26 -4.58 9.95
CA LYS A 213 -19.59 -5.60 10.95
C LYS A 213 -19.19 -7.00 10.50
N SER A 214 -19.43 -7.37 9.24
CA SER A 214 -18.98 -8.65 8.70
C SER A 214 -17.45 -8.79 8.72
N THR A 215 -16.72 -7.73 8.37
CA THR A 215 -15.24 -7.68 8.49
C THR A 215 -14.81 -7.89 9.94
N THR A 216 -15.46 -7.21 10.88
CA THR A 216 -15.17 -7.32 12.33
C THR A 216 -15.42 -8.73 12.86
N ILE A 217 -16.55 -9.34 12.47
CA ILE A 217 -16.89 -10.72 12.87
C ILE A 217 -15.82 -11.69 12.35
N LEU A 218 -15.43 -11.56 11.08
CA LEU A 218 -14.38 -12.40 10.51
C LEU A 218 -13.04 -12.20 11.24
N ASN A 219 -12.64 -10.96 11.51
CA ASN A 219 -11.40 -10.67 12.24
C ASN A 219 -11.42 -11.31 13.64
N ASN A 220 -12.54 -11.20 14.35
CA ASN A 220 -12.71 -11.80 15.67
C ASN A 220 -12.60 -13.32 15.62
N TYR A 221 -13.16 -13.98 14.59
CA TYR A 221 -13.01 -15.42 14.43
C TYR A 221 -11.56 -15.82 14.16
N LEU A 222 -10.87 -15.14 13.24
CA LEU A 222 -9.48 -15.44 12.91
C LEU A 222 -8.55 -15.24 14.13
N THR A 223 -8.80 -14.18 14.90
CA THR A 223 -8.05 -13.88 16.13
C THR A 223 -8.36 -14.88 17.24
N LYS A 224 -9.65 -15.21 17.46
CA LYS A 224 -10.08 -16.19 18.47
C LYS A 224 -9.44 -17.56 18.27
N PHE A 225 -9.26 -17.98 17.02
CA PHE A 225 -8.63 -19.25 16.70
C PHE A 225 -7.12 -19.16 16.49
N ALA A 226 -6.52 -17.98 16.66
CA ALA A 226 -5.10 -17.73 16.44
C ALA A 226 -4.61 -18.20 15.06
N VAL A 227 -5.44 -17.99 14.02
CA VAL A 227 -5.12 -18.37 12.63
C VAL A 227 -4.93 -17.18 11.70
N LYS A 228 -5.04 -15.94 12.23
CA LYS A 228 -4.98 -14.71 11.43
C LYS A 228 -3.65 -14.58 10.68
N ASP A 229 -2.54 -14.90 11.35
CA ASP A 229 -1.21 -14.81 10.75
C ASP A 229 -0.93 -15.94 9.75
N GLU A 230 -1.43 -17.15 10.01
CA GLU A 230 -1.37 -18.27 9.07
C GLU A 230 -2.15 -17.97 7.80
N VAL A 231 -3.35 -17.41 7.93
CA VAL A 231 -4.17 -16.97 6.79
C VAL A 231 -3.46 -15.86 6.04
N ARG A 232 -2.92 -14.84 6.73
CA ARG A 232 -2.14 -13.77 6.10
C ARG A 232 -0.95 -14.31 5.32
N ARG A 233 -0.17 -15.22 5.92
CA ARG A 233 0.96 -15.88 5.25
C ARG A 233 0.50 -16.65 4.03
N PHE A 234 -0.54 -17.47 4.17
CA PHE A 234 -1.11 -18.23 3.05
C PHE A 234 -1.55 -17.31 1.91
N CYS A 235 -2.25 -16.21 2.21
CA CYS A 235 -2.68 -15.25 1.22
C CYS A 235 -1.49 -14.60 0.49
N ASN A 236 -0.47 -14.17 1.24
CA ASN A 236 0.72 -13.55 0.65
C ASN A 236 1.52 -14.53 -0.23
N GLU A 237 1.57 -15.80 0.15
CA GLU A 237 2.28 -16.86 -0.60
C GLU A 237 1.50 -17.34 -1.82
N ARG A 238 0.18 -17.53 -1.68
CA ARG A 238 -0.62 -18.34 -2.60
C ARG A 238 -1.65 -17.56 -3.39
N MET A 239 -1.99 -16.36 -2.96
CA MET A 239 -3.02 -15.59 -3.61
C MET A 239 -2.44 -14.41 -4.38
N ASN A 240 -2.83 -14.30 -5.64
CA ASN A 240 -2.52 -13.16 -6.50
C ASN A 240 -3.69 -12.16 -6.49
N PHE A 241 -4.21 -11.80 -5.30
CA PHE A 241 -5.11 -10.64 -5.18
C PHE A 241 -4.25 -9.39 -5.25
N ALA A 242 -3.61 -9.15 -6.40
CA ALA A 242 -3.46 -7.79 -6.84
C ALA A 242 -4.89 -7.25 -7.00
N ASP A 243 -5.37 -6.62 -5.93
CA ASP A 243 -6.26 -5.50 -6.04
C ASP A 243 -7.60 -5.73 -6.78
N PHE A 244 -8.36 -6.76 -6.40
CA PHE A 244 -9.77 -6.73 -6.75
C PHE A 244 -10.46 -5.69 -5.88
N LYS A 245 -10.87 -4.58 -6.50
CA LYS A 245 -11.87 -3.67 -5.90
C LYS A 245 -13.06 -4.52 -5.48
N LEU A 246 -13.25 -4.70 -4.17
CA LEU A 246 -14.45 -5.33 -3.63
C LEU A 246 -15.62 -4.37 -3.92
N VAL A 247 -16.17 -4.47 -5.13
CA VAL A 247 -17.35 -3.72 -5.54
C VAL A 247 -18.55 -4.38 -4.87
N ASN A 248 -19.00 -3.81 -3.76
CA ASN A 248 -20.14 -4.32 -3.00
C ASN A 248 -21.50 -3.91 -3.61
N ARG A 249 -21.57 -3.75 -4.94
CA ARG A 249 -22.80 -3.42 -5.67
C ARG A 249 -23.14 -4.58 -6.61
N PRO A 250 -24.26 -5.30 -6.37
CA PRO A 250 -24.80 -6.21 -7.36
C PRO A 250 -25.12 -5.41 -8.63
N GLY A 251 -24.50 -5.74 -9.77
CA GLY A 251 -24.88 -5.19 -11.08
C GLY A 251 -23.93 -4.21 -11.76
N GLN A 252 -22.77 -3.86 -11.19
CA GLN A 252 -21.70 -3.22 -11.97
C GLN A 252 -20.69 -4.29 -12.39
N ASN A 253 -20.95 -4.90 -13.55
CA ASN A 253 -19.94 -5.68 -14.26
C ASN A 253 -18.71 -4.78 -14.46
N GLY A 254 -17.66 -5.02 -13.69
CA GLY A 254 -16.34 -4.53 -14.02
C GLY A 254 -16.02 -5.10 -15.39
N GLY A 255 -16.09 -4.25 -16.42
CA GLY A 255 -15.57 -4.61 -17.72
C GLY A 255 -14.13 -5.04 -17.51
N LEU A 256 -13.82 -6.28 -17.86
CA LEU A 256 -12.48 -6.76 -18.08
C LEU A 256 -11.92 -5.94 -19.27
N GLY A 257 -11.51 -4.71 -18.99
CA GLY A 257 -10.64 -3.94 -19.85
C GLY A 257 -9.28 -4.60 -19.79
N LEU A 258 -9.02 -5.46 -20.77
CA LEU A 258 -7.68 -5.94 -21.10
C LEU A 258 -6.75 -4.73 -21.27
N TRP A 259 -5.80 -4.57 -20.36
CA TRP A 259 -4.59 -3.76 -20.52
C TRP A 259 -3.41 -4.48 -19.86
#